data_AF-A0A1D2QQQ1-F1
#
_entry.id   AF-A0A1D2QQQ1-F1
#
_cell.length_a   1.000
_cell.length_b   1.000
_cell.length_c   1.000
_cell.angle_alpha   90.00
_cell.angle_beta   90.00
_cell.angle_gamma   90.00
#
_symmetry.space_group_name_H-M   'P 1'
#
loop_
_entity.id
_entity.type
_entity.pdbx_description
1 polymer ?
#
loop_
_entity_poly.entity_id
_entity_poly.type
_entity_poly.pdbx_seq_one_letter_code
_entity_poly.pdbx_strand_id
1 'polypeptide(L)'
;MAEIDKVQEIIANFVFKKGDYLGAEEQLLRFADSYEKLSVNEADLLRSKFESKDRLGWLRIASTLVCKFFSDTDNLHQDRLCKIFFALYSFENLDFGFDGVRDLISFSEKVKDHKNLARRNWDSFSALTSNEVARNNLENKILK
;
A
#
# COMPACT_ATOMS: atom_id res chain seq x y z
N MET A 1 -23.86 -8.62 9.20
CA MET A 1 -24.28 -7.42 8.43
C MET A 1 -23.26 -6.29 8.45
N ALA A 2 -22.38 -6.16 9.46
CA ALA A 2 -21.39 -5.08 9.53
C ALA A 2 -20.21 -5.15 8.52
N GLU A 3 -19.86 -6.34 8.01
CA GLU A 3 -18.70 -6.51 7.11
C GLU A 3 -18.88 -5.82 5.75
N ILE A 4 -20.12 -5.74 5.25
CA ILE A 4 -20.43 -5.14 3.96
C ILE A 4 -20.34 -3.61 4.02
N ASP A 5 -20.67 -3.02 5.17
CA ASP A 5 -20.80 -1.57 5.32
C ASP A 5 -19.45 -0.85 5.18
N LYS A 6 -18.39 -1.37 5.79
CA LYS A 6 -17.03 -0.78 5.69
C LYS A 6 -16.47 -0.85 4.26
N VAL A 7 -16.66 -1.97 3.58
CA VAL A 7 -16.16 -2.17 2.21
C VAL A 7 -16.86 -1.21 1.25
N GLN A 8 -18.19 -1.07 1.36
CA GLN A 8 -18.95 -0.12 0.54
C GLN A 8 -18.56 1.33 0.82
N GLU A 9 -18.32 1.68 2.09
CA GLU A 9 -17.83 3.01 2.48
C GLU A 9 -16.48 3.33 1.84
N ILE A 10 -15.53 2.39 1.86
CA ILE A 10 -14.22 2.59 1.21
C ILE A 10 -14.41 2.79 -0.30
N ILE A 11 -15.23 1.98 -0.96
CA ILE A 11 -15.47 2.07 -2.40
C ILE A 11 -16.11 3.42 -2.78
N ALA A 12 -17.11 3.85 -2.02
CA ALA A 12 -17.80 5.11 -2.27
C ALA A 12 -16.88 6.33 -2.13
N ASN A 13 -15.92 6.25 -1.20
CA ASN A 13 -15.00 7.35 -0.90
C ASN A 13 -13.68 7.29 -1.69
N PHE A 14 -13.32 6.14 -2.26
CA PHE A 14 -12.08 5.97 -3.00
C PHE A 14 -12.26 6.22 -4.49
N VAL A 15 -12.42 7.50 -4.85
CA VAL A 15 -12.59 7.95 -6.25
C VAL A 15 -11.25 8.41 -6.83
N PHE A 16 -10.25 7.52 -6.81
CA PHE A 16 -8.92 7.86 -7.30
C PHE A 16 -8.79 7.58 -8.81
N LYS A 17 -8.75 8.63 -9.63
CA LYS A 17 -8.61 8.51 -11.09
C LYS A 17 -7.15 8.38 -11.50
N LYS A 18 -6.87 7.43 -12.40
CA LYS A 18 -5.53 7.23 -13.00
C LYS A 18 -5.03 8.53 -13.64
N GLY A 19 -3.85 8.98 -13.20
CA GLY A 19 -3.19 10.19 -13.72
C GLY A 19 -3.43 11.45 -12.89
N ASP A 20 -4.27 11.39 -11.86
CA ASP A 20 -4.46 12.49 -10.91
C ASP A 20 -3.41 12.42 -9.79
N TYR A 21 -2.32 13.16 -9.96
CA TYR A 21 -1.28 13.28 -8.93
C TYR A 21 -1.63 14.35 -7.87
N LEU A 22 -2.63 15.19 -8.12
CA LEU A 22 -3.01 16.26 -7.22
C LEU A 22 -3.84 15.69 -6.07
N GLY A 23 -3.38 15.85 -4.83
CA GLY A 23 -4.07 15.29 -3.65
C GLY A 23 -3.99 13.76 -3.55
N ALA A 24 -3.13 13.11 -4.36
CA ALA A 24 -2.97 11.66 -4.32
C ALA A 24 -2.49 11.15 -2.97
N GLU A 25 -1.56 11.85 -2.33
CA GLU A 25 -1.10 11.48 -0.99
C GLU A 25 -2.26 11.44 0.02
N GLU A 26 -3.09 12.48 0.08
CA GLU A 26 -4.23 12.53 1.02
C GLU A 26 -5.28 11.45 0.74
N GLN A 27 -5.61 11.20 -0.53
CA GLN A 27 -6.59 10.18 -0.90
C GLN A 27 -6.08 8.77 -0.58
N LEU A 28 -4.81 8.49 -0.90
CA LEU A 28 -4.18 7.21 -0.60
C LEU A 28 -3.98 7.01 0.91
N LEU A 29 -3.72 8.09 1.67
CA LEU A 29 -3.63 8.03 3.12
C LEU A 29 -4.98 7.68 3.74
N ARG A 30 -6.06 8.34 3.32
CA ARG A 30 -7.42 8.01 3.78
C ARG A 30 -7.80 6.58 3.44
N PHE A 31 -7.41 6.10 2.25
CA PHE A 31 -7.57 4.69 1.89
C PHE A 31 -6.81 3.78 2.85
N ALA A 32 -5.53 4.06 3.11
CA ALA A 32 -4.69 3.25 3.99
C ALA A 32 -5.26 3.20 5.42
N ASP A 33 -5.73 4.33 5.95
CA ASP A 33 -6.35 4.43 7.28
C ASP A 33 -7.64 3.60 7.40
N SER A 34 -8.42 3.52 6.34
CA SER A 34 -9.64 2.70 6.30
C SER A 34 -9.33 1.23 6.05
N TYR A 35 -8.36 0.94 5.17
CA TYR A 35 -7.92 -0.41 4.83
C TYR A 35 -7.31 -1.15 6.02
N GLU A 36 -6.54 -0.46 6.86
CA GLU A 36 -5.95 -1.02 8.10
C GLU A 36 -7.01 -1.58 9.07
N LYS A 37 -8.26 -1.11 9.00
CA LYS A 37 -9.35 -1.50 9.90
C LYS A 37 -10.17 -2.70 9.40
N LEU A 38 -9.78 -3.27 8.26
CA LEU A 38 -10.44 -4.42 7.67
C LEU A 38 -9.89 -5.73 8.24
N SER A 39 -10.74 -6.75 8.24
CA SER A 39 -10.33 -8.14 8.34
C SER A 39 -9.79 -8.66 6.99
N VAL A 40 -9.13 -9.81 7.00
CA VAL A 40 -8.61 -10.46 5.78
C VAL A 40 -9.73 -10.71 4.77
N ASN A 41 -10.89 -11.20 5.22
CA ASN A 41 -12.05 -11.46 4.36
C ASN A 41 -12.63 -10.17 3.74
N GLU A 42 -12.70 -9.08 4.53
CA GLU A 42 -13.14 -7.78 4.02
C GLU A 42 -12.13 -7.20 3.03
N ALA A 43 -10.82 -7.39 3.26
CA ALA A 43 -9.77 -6.98 2.34
C ALA A 43 -9.82 -7.76 1.01
N ASP A 44 -10.06 -9.07 1.05
CA ASP A 44 -10.29 -9.90 -0.14
C ASP A 44 -11.53 -9.45 -0.91
N LEU A 45 -12.64 -9.21 -0.21
CA LEU A 45 -13.86 -8.68 -0.80
C LEU A 45 -13.63 -7.32 -1.45
N LEU A 46 -12.93 -6.40 -0.78
CA LEU A 46 -12.59 -5.10 -1.33
C LEU A 46 -11.74 -5.23 -2.60
N ARG A 47 -10.70 -6.08 -2.57
CA ARG A 47 -9.84 -6.35 -3.73
C ARG A 47 -10.67 -6.81 -4.93
N SER A 48 -11.65 -7.68 -4.72
CA SER A 48 -12.50 -8.22 -5.78
C SER A 48 -13.40 -7.17 -6.46
N LYS A 49 -13.50 -5.95 -5.92
CA LYS A 49 -14.30 -4.84 -6.48
C LYS A 49 -13.52 -3.94 -7.43
N PHE A 50 -12.21 -4.10 -7.50
CA PHE A 50 -11.34 -3.30 -8.36
C PHE A 50 -10.56 -4.20 -9.32
N GLU A 51 -10.26 -3.68 -10.50
CA GLU A 51 -9.44 -4.41 -11.47
C GLU A 51 -7.96 -4.39 -11.04
N SER A 52 -7.23 -5.48 -11.28
CA SER A 52 -5.78 -5.56 -10.96
C SER A 52 -4.98 -4.43 -11.63
N LYS A 53 -5.35 -4.01 -12.85
CA LYS A 53 -4.66 -2.92 -13.55
C LYS A 53 -4.74 -1.58 -12.79
N ASP A 54 -5.86 -1.33 -12.11
CA ASP A 54 -6.10 -0.08 -11.39
C ASP A 54 -5.35 -0.09 -10.06
N ARG A 55 -5.45 -1.21 -9.34
CA ARG A 55 -4.71 -1.44 -8.09
C ARG A 55 -3.19 -1.35 -8.28
N LEU A 56 -2.64 -1.96 -9.35
CA LEU A 56 -1.23 -1.81 -9.73
C LEU A 56 -0.88 -0.35 -10.06
N GLY A 57 -1.78 0.36 -10.75
CA GLY A 57 -1.62 1.79 -11.04
C GLY A 57 -1.48 2.63 -9.78
N TRP A 58 -2.27 2.33 -8.74
CA TRP A 58 -2.20 3.03 -7.46
C TRP A 58 -0.91 2.69 -6.71
N LEU A 59 -0.49 1.43 -6.69
CA LEU A 59 0.80 1.03 -6.10
C LEU A 59 1.98 1.79 -6.72
N ARG A 60 1.98 1.98 -8.05
CA ARG A 60 3.02 2.77 -8.75
C ARG A 60 3.03 4.23 -8.32
N ILE A 61 1.86 4.80 -8.04
CA ILE A 61 1.76 6.18 -7.54
C ILE A 61 2.31 6.27 -6.12
N ALA A 62 1.95 5.33 -5.24
CA ALA A 62 2.54 5.25 -3.89
C ALA A 62 4.07 5.10 -3.92
N SER A 63 4.59 4.21 -4.78
CA SER A 63 6.03 4.05 -5.04
C SER A 63 6.67 5.37 -5.48
N THR A 64 6.03 6.09 -6.41
CA THR A 64 6.50 7.39 -6.89
C THR A 64 6.53 8.45 -5.77
N LEU A 65 5.51 8.49 -4.91
CA LEU A 65 5.47 9.42 -3.77
C LEU A 65 6.65 9.16 -2.81
N VAL A 66 6.89 7.90 -2.44
CA VAL A 66 8.03 7.55 -1.58
C VAL A 66 9.35 7.94 -2.26
N CYS A 67 9.55 7.56 -3.52
CA CYS A 67 10.81 7.81 -4.21
C CYS A 67 11.15 9.29 -4.33
N LYS A 68 10.14 10.15 -4.51
CA LYS A 68 10.30 11.59 -4.66
C LYS A 68 10.48 12.34 -3.34
N PHE A 69 9.75 11.94 -2.29
CA PHE A 69 9.61 12.79 -1.10
C PHE A 69 10.26 12.22 0.17
N PHE A 70 10.58 10.93 0.22
CA PHE A 70 11.02 10.29 1.47
C PHE A 70 12.31 10.90 2.07
N SER A 71 13.32 11.19 1.24
CA SER A 71 14.61 11.71 1.72
C SER A 71 14.56 13.18 2.16
N ASP A 72 13.57 13.93 1.68
CA ASP A 72 13.51 15.40 1.82
C ASP A 72 12.47 15.85 2.86
N THR A 73 11.88 14.91 3.59
CA THR A 73 10.76 15.17 4.51
C THR A 73 11.05 14.73 5.93
N ASP A 74 10.23 15.21 6.88
CA ASP A 74 10.35 14.85 8.29
C ASP A 74 9.87 13.43 8.58
N ASN A 75 10.14 12.94 9.79
CA ASN A 75 9.76 11.59 10.21
C ASN A 75 8.24 11.34 10.16
N LEU A 76 7.41 12.37 10.34
CA LEU A 76 5.95 12.24 10.31
C LEU A 76 5.47 12.00 8.87
N HIS A 77 6.03 12.73 7.91
CA HIS A 77 5.74 12.57 6.49
C HIS A 77 6.29 11.24 5.96
N GLN A 78 7.50 10.84 6.38
CA GLN A 78 8.06 9.53 6.04
C GLN A 78 7.17 8.38 6.53
N ASP A 79 6.57 8.52 7.72
CA ASP A 79 5.61 7.54 8.24
C ASP A 79 4.36 7.43 7.36
N ARG A 80 3.79 8.57 6.94
CA ARG A 80 2.65 8.60 6.01
C ARG A 80 2.98 7.92 4.69
N LEU A 81 4.14 8.23 4.11
CA LEU A 81 4.58 7.64 2.85
C LEU A 81 4.77 6.12 2.96
N CYS A 82 5.37 5.64 4.06
CA CYS A 82 5.46 4.22 4.36
C CYS A 82 4.07 3.59 4.48
N LYS A 83 3.17 4.19 5.26
CA LYS A 83 1.81 3.68 5.46
C LYS A 83 1.07 3.50 4.15
N ILE A 84 1.10 4.52 3.30
CA ILE A 84 0.50 4.50 1.95
C ILE A 84 1.08 3.36 1.12
N PHE A 85 2.40 3.25 1.05
CA PHE A 85 3.05 2.21 0.25
C PHE A 85 2.66 0.80 0.69
N PHE A 86 2.72 0.49 1.98
CA PHE A 86 2.41 -0.84 2.48
C PHE A 86 0.94 -1.21 2.35
N ALA A 87 0.04 -0.25 2.56
CA ALA A 87 -1.38 -0.45 2.31
C ALA A 87 -1.62 -0.86 0.85
N LEU A 88 -1.04 -0.14 -0.10
CA LEU A 88 -1.22 -0.46 -1.52
C LEU A 88 -0.49 -1.71 -1.97
N TYR A 89 0.67 -2.01 -1.38
CA TYR A 89 1.40 -3.24 -1.67
C TYR A 89 0.57 -4.47 -1.26
N SER A 90 0.02 -4.44 -0.04
CA SER A 90 -0.87 -5.50 0.46
C SER A 90 -2.16 -5.59 -0.35
N PHE A 91 -2.73 -4.44 -0.70
CA PHE A 91 -3.98 -4.37 -1.43
C PHE A 91 -3.84 -4.82 -2.88
N GLU A 92 -2.71 -4.56 -3.54
CA GLU A 92 -2.48 -5.10 -4.89
C GLU A 92 -2.43 -6.64 -4.86
N ASN A 93 -1.90 -7.22 -3.77
CA ASN A 93 -1.80 -8.67 -3.58
C ASN A 93 -1.06 -9.35 -4.74
N LEU A 94 0.04 -8.72 -5.18
CA LEU A 94 0.77 -9.02 -6.40
C LEU A 94 0.90 -10.53 -6.67
N ASP A 95 0.17 -11.01 -7.67
CA ASP A 95 0.52 -12.25 -8.35
C ASP A 95 1.83 -12.04 -9.10
N PHE A 96 2.70 -13.04 -9.09
CA PHE A 96 4.09 -12.91 -9.52
C PHE A 96 4.21 -12.26 -10.91
N GLY A 97 4.71 -11.03 -10.94
CA GLY A 97 4.85 -10.22 -12.15
C GLY A 97 6.01 -9.24 -11.99
N PHE A 98 6.84 -9.15 -13.02
CA PHE A 98 8.10 -8.40 -13.07
C PHE A 98 7.98 -6.91 -12.69
N ASP A 99 6.77 -6.36 -12.78
CA ASP A 99 6.49 -4.93 -12.62
C ASP A 99 6.43 -4.46 -11.16
N GLY A 100 5.90 -5.26 -10.22
CA GLY A 100 5.83 -4.88 -8.79
C GLY A 100 7.18 -4.99 -8.06
N VAL A 101 8.12 -5.76 -8.62
CA VAL A 101 9.45 -5.98 -8.03
C VAL A 101 10.32 -4.73 -8.09
N ARG A 102 10.24 -3.93 -9.16
CA ARG A 102 11.01 -2.68 -9.31
C ARG A 102 10.57 -1.60 -8.32
N ASP A 103 9.27 -1.50 -8.08
CA ASP A 103 8.71 -0.59 -7.08
C ASP A 103 9.16 -0.99 -5.67
N LEU A 104 9.16 -2.30 -5.37
CA LEU A 104 9.70 -2.83 -4.11
C LEU A 104 11.19 -2.54 -3.93
N ILE A 105 12.00 -2.68 -4.98
CA ILE A 105 13.43 -2.36 -4.94
C ILE A 105 13.63 -0.87 -4.66
N SER A 106 12.96 -0.01 -5.43
CA SER A 106 13.06 1.45 -5.28
C SER A 106 12.65 1.91 -3.88
N PHE A 107 11.56 1.34 -3.34
CA PHE A 107 11.14 1.57 -1.96
C PHE A 107 12.21 1.11 -0.96
N SER A 108 12.70 -0.13 -1.09
CA SER A 108 13.69 -0.71 -0.17
C SER A 108 14.96 0.12 -0.08
N GLU A 109 15.43 0.69 -1.20
CA GLU A 109 16.61 1.56 -1.22
C GLU A 109 16.38 2.86 -0.45
N LYS A 110 15.16 3.42 -0.51
CA LYS A 110 14.79 4.65 0.20
C LYS A 110 14.64 4.44 1.70
N VAL A 111 14.11 3.29 2.12
CA VAL A 111 13.84 3.00 3.53
C VAL A 111 14.92 2.16 4.22
N LYS A 112 16.03 1.85 3.55
CA LYS A 112 17.08 0.95 4.04
C LYS A 112 17.66 1.35 5.41
N ASP A 113 17.77 2.66 5.66
CA ASP A 113 18.30 3.22 6.91
C ASP A 113 17.18 3.48 7.95
N HIS A 114 15.93 3.18 7.58
CA HIS A 114 14.70 3.42 8.34
C HIS A 114 13.94 2.11 8.60
N LYS A 115 14.65 0.99 8.80
CA LYS A 115 14.06 -0.36 8.92
C LYS A 115 12.95 -0.45 9.97
N ASN A 116 13.10 0.21 11.12
CA ASN A 116 12.09 0.22 12.18
C ASN A 116 10.77 0.90 11.73
N LEU A 117 10.88 1.99 10.97
CA LEU A 117 9.73 2.70 10.42
C LEU A 117 9.02 1.83 9.38
N ALA A 118 9.81 1.21 8.49
CA ALA A 118 9.30 0.33 7.45
C ALA A 118 8.59 -0.89 8.07
N ARG A 119 9.21 -1.53 9.06
CA ARG A 119 8.62 -2.69 9.74
C ARG A 119 7.33 -2.36 10.47
N ARG A 120 7.31 -1.26 11.24
CA ARG A 120 6.11 -0.83 11.97
C ARG A 120 4.91 -0.70 11.03
N ASN A 121 5.11 -0.05 9.88
CA ASN A 121 4.02 0.14 8.94
C ASN A 121 3.68 -1.16 8.20
N TRP A 122 4.64 -2.03 7.89
CA TRP A 122 4.35 -3.31 7.26
C TRP A 122 3.51 -4.21 8.16
N ASP A 123 3.82 -4.26 9.46
CA ASP A 123 3.13 -5.14 10.41
C ASP A 123 1.60 -4.86 10.42
N SER A 124 1.17 -3.60 10.22
CA SER A 124 -0.25 -3.20 10.09
C SER A 124 -0.98 -3.82 8.89
N PHE A 125 -0.29 -4.12 7.79
CA PHE A 125 -0.92 -4.57 6.54
C PHE A 125 -0.57 -6.00 6.15
N SER A 126 0.50 -6.55 6.73
CA SER A 126 1.02 -7.89 6.41
C SER A 126 -0.05 -8.98 6.45
N ALA A 127 -0.95 -8.93 7.44
CA ALA A 127 -2.04 -9.88 7.62
C ALA A 127 -3.13 -9.77 6.53
N LEU A 128 -3.28 -8.61 5.89
CA LEU A 128 -4.31 -8.35 4.87
C LEU A 128 -3.88 -8.82 3.47
N THR A 129 -2.60 -9.15 3.29
CA THR A 129 -2.09 -9.79 2.07
C THR A 129 -2.43 -11.28 2.10
N SER A 130 -3.26 -11.77 1.17
CA SER A 130 -3.56 -13.21 1.06
C SER A 130 -2.52 -13.97 0.24
N ASN A 131 -1.63 -13.27 -0.46
CA ASN A 131 -0.51 -13.83 -1.23
C ASN A 131 0.77 -13.96 -0.39
N GLU A 132 1.09 -15.17 0.06
CA GLU A 132 2.27 -15.46 0.88
C GLU A 132 3.60 -15.18 0.15
N VAL A 133 3.65 -15.32 -1.18
CA VAL A 133 4.87 -15.06 -1.96
C VAL A 133 5.18 -13.57 -1.97
N ALA A 134 4.16 -12.71 -2.18
CA ALA A 134 4.32 -11.27 -2.12
C ALA A 134 4.78 -10.81 -0.73
N ARG A 135 4.14 -11.33 0.34
CA ARG A 135 4.54 -11.08 1.74
C ARG A 135 6.02 -11.43 1.96
N ASN A 136 6.42 -12.66 1.63
CA ASN A 136 7.79 -13.14 1.82
C ASN A 136 8.82 -12.33 1.03
N ASN A 137 8.51 -11.90 -0.19
CA ASN A 137 9.42 -11.09 -1.00
C ASN A 137 9.68 -9.72 -0.37
N LEU A 138 8.63 -9.06 0.11
CA LEU A 138 8.75 -7.77 0.78
C LEU A 138 9.51 -7.89 2.10
N GLU A 139 9.16 -8.89 2.92
CA GLU A 139 9.84 -9.16 4.18
C GLU A 139 11.33 -9.42 3.98
N ASN A 140 11.70 -10.22 2.98
CA ASN A 140 13.11 -10.46 2.65
C ASN A 140 13.85 -9.21 2.19
N LYS A 141 13.17 -8.21 1.62
CA LYS A 141 13.79 -6.98 1.12
C LYS A 141 13.91 -5.88 2.17
N ILE A 142 13.04 -5.89 3.18
CA ILE A 142 12.97 -4.84 4.21
C ILE A 142 13.60 -5.30 5.53
N LEU A 143 13.52 -6.60 5.84
CA LEU A 143 13.93 -7.17 7.12
C LEU A 143 15.30 -7.84 7.11
N LYS A 144 15.90 -8.07 5.92
CA LYS A 144 17.32 -8.43 5.78
C LYS A 144 18.17 -7.16 5.71
#